data_AF-A0AAW7FJH5-F1
#
_entry.id   AF-A0AAW7FJH5-F1
#
_cell.length_a   1.000
_cell.length_b   1.000
_cell.length_c   1.000
_cell.angle_alpha   90.00
_cell.angle_beta   90.00
_cell.angle_gamma   90.00
#
_symmetry.space_group_name_H-M   'P 1'
#
loop_
_entity.id
_entity.type
_entity.pdbx_description
1 polymer ?
#
loop_
_entity_poly.entity_id
_entity_poly.type
_entity_poly.pdbx_seq_one_letter_code
_entity_poly.pdbx_strand_id
1 'polypeptide(L)'
;MSKAIFLGDSIYPWLGMREILRGSSLFIDITYYSSQTLSAVKMLPYETDCIIINPDKSDFLKYARIIRNMALRPVTKIIVLADEATFAIFQTVCGKNMQFLDQDTSLDQLLQTVTRITQNKKQQSIKELHTKITANEFNVMMMLARGWSLTQIAGASQKSEKTIGAYKSNIARKLGKNNTRLKYTISHYSQP
;
A
#
# COMPACT_ATOMS: atom_id res chain seq x y z
N MET A 1 16.04 10.11 17.50
CA MET A 1 15.27 10.78 16.42
C MET A 1 14.98 9.73 15.35
N SER A 2 13.83 9.82 14.67
CA SER A 2 13.31 8.72 13.83
C SER A 2 13.91 8.70 12.43
N LYS A 3 14.04 7.51 11.82
CA LYS A 3 14.33 7.34 10.39
C LYS A 3 13.04 7.05 9.64
N ALA A 4 12.95 7.55 8.41
CA ALA A 4 11.85 7.24 7.50
C ALA A 4 12.33 6.58 6.22
N ILE A 5 11.42 5.88 5.55
CA ILE A 5 11.62 5.37 4.20
C ILE A 5 10.63 6.05 3.29
N PHE A 6 11.09 6.50 2.13
CA PHE A 6 10.23 6.83 1.00
C PHE A 6 10.25 5.69 -0.01
N LEU A 7 9.07 5.15 -0.31
CA LEU A 7 8.86 4.07 -1.27
C LEU A 7 8.06 4.58 -2.47
N GLY A 8 8.70 4.64 -3.63
CA GLY A 8 8.06 5.03 -4.90
C GLY A 8 9.01 4.86 -6.08
N ASP A 9 8.49 4.52 -7.25
CA ASP A 9 9.32 4.31 -8.45
C ASP A 9 9.73 5.62 -9.13
N SER A 10 8.94 6.69 -8.97
CA SER A 10 9.32 8.02 -9.44
C SER A 10 10.22 8.72 -8.43
N ILE A 11 11.34 9.27 -8.92
CA ILE A 11 12.27 10.06 -8.11
C ILE A 11 11.71 11.45 -7.77
N TYR A 12 10.76 11.98 -8.54
CA TYR A 12 10.27 13.35 -8.35
C TYR A 12 9.44 13.55 -7.07
N PRO A 13 8.44 12.70 -6.75
CA PRO A 13 7.75 12.77 -5.45
C PRO A 13 8.70 12.64 -4.27
N TRP A 14 9.74 11.81 -4.41
CA TRP A 14 10.79 11.68 -3.42
C TRP A 14 11.56 12.99 -3.22
N LEU A 15 12.05 13.61 -4.29
CA LEU A 15 12.80 14.86 -4.21
C LEU A 15 11.96 15.97 -3.56
N GLY A 16 10.69 16.11 -3.96
CA GLY A 16 9.76 17.07 -3.36
C GLY A 16 9.57 16.80 -1.86
N MET A 17 9.28 15.54 -1.49
CA MET A 17 9.11 15.14 -0.10
C MET A 17 10.37 15.40 0.73
N ARG A 18 11.55 15.08 0.19
CA ARG A 18 12.83 15.30 0.86
C ARG A 18 13.05 16.78 1.17
N GLU A 19 12.83 17.66 0.20
CA GLU A 19 13.04 19.11 0.41
C GLU A 19 12.04 19.69 1.42
N ILE A 20 10.76 19.27 1.37
CA ILE A 20 9.74 19.70 2.35
C ILE A 20 10.13 19.26 3.77
N LEU A 21 10.61 18.03 3.93
CA LEU A 21 10.92 17.46 5.24
C LEU A 21 12.29 17.88 5.76
N ARG A 22 13.23 18.32 4.91
CA ARG A 22 14.58 18.74 5.31
C ARG A 22 14.55 19.87 6.35
N GLY A 23 13.61 20.81 6.24
CA GLY A 23 13.46 21.92 7.18
C GLY A 23 12.67 21.60 8.46
N SER A 24 12.10 20.39 8.57
CA SER A 24 11.08 20.08 9.58
C SER A 24 11.62 19.46 10.87
N SER A 25 12.86 18.99 10.89
CA SER A 25 13.46 18.19 12.00
C SER A 25 12.69 16.92 12.39
N LEU A 26 11.72 16.48 11.58
CA LEU A 26 10.87 15.31 11.87
C LEU A 26 11.64 13.99 11.81
N PHE A 27 12.62 13.90 10.91
CA PHE A 27 13.41 12.70 10.66
C PHE A 27 14.88 13.07 10.63
N ILE A 28 15.75 12.19 11.16
CA ILE A 28 17.21 12.35 11.00
C ILE A 28 17.60 12.11 9.55
N ASP A 29 16.96 11.11 8.96
CA ASP A 29 17.25 10.63 7.62
C ASP A 29 15.99 10.04 7.00
N ILE A 30 15.88 10.19 5.69
CA ILE A 30 14.83 9.57 4.90
C ILE A 30 15.51 8.86 3.72
N THR A 31 15.41 7.54 3.70
CA THR A 31 16.02 6.73 2.65
C THR A 31 15.03 6.48 1.52
N TYR A 32 15.44 6.71 0.28
CA TYR A 32 14.66 6.40 -0.90
C TYR A 32 14.83 4.95 -1.35
N TYR A 33 13.71 4.30 -1.65
CA TYR A 33 13.68 3.01 -2.32
C TYR A 33 12.64 2.99 -3.44
N SER A 34 13.01 2.41 -4.58
CA SER A 34 12.05 1.96 -5.57
C SER A 34 11.37 0.66 -5.13
N SER A 35 10.30 0.27 -5.81
CA SER A 35 9.64 -1.02 -5.58
C SER A 35 10.59 -2.20 -5.80
N GLN A 36 11.51 -2.10 -6.76
CA GLN A 36 12.51 -3.12 -7.04
C GLN A 36 13.51 -3.24 -5.90
N THR A 37 14.13 -2.13 -5.49
CA THR A 37 15.16 -2.13 -4.45
C THR A 37 14.59 -2.57 -3.11
N LEU A 38 13.42 -2.07 -2.72
CA LEU A 38 12.83 -2.42 -1.42
C LEU A 38 12.33 -3.87 -1.37
N SER A 39 11.91 -4.43 -2.51
CA SER A 39 11.54 -5.85 -2.57
C SER A 39 12.70 -6.80 -2.29
N ALA A 40 13.93 -6.34 -2.51
CA ALA A 40 15.15 -7.07 -2.18
C ALA A 40 15.60 -6.91 -0.71
N VAL A 41 15.07 -5.91 0.01
CA VAL A 41 15.39 -5.66 1.41
C VAL A 41 14.60 -6.63 2.30
N LYS A 42 15.30 -7.57 2.93
CA LYS A 42 14.69 -8.59 3.81
C LYS A 42 14.28 -8.06 5.19
N MET A 43 14.98 -7.05 5.70
CA MET A 43 14.77 -6.46 7.01
C MET A 43 14.96 -4.95 6.91
N LEU A 44 14.00 -4.17 7.40
CA LEU A 44 14.17 -2.73 7.54
C LEU A 44 15.17 -2.43 8.67
N PRO A 45 15.97 -1.35 8.58
CA PRO A 45 16.78 -0.89 9.70
C PRO A 45 15.91 -0.74 10.95
N TYR A 46 16.43 -1.19 12.11
CA TYR A 46 15.70 -1.19 13.39
C TYR A 46 15.20 0.20 13.82
N GLU A 47 15.68 1.28 13.21
CA GLU A 47 15.31 2.66 13.54
C GLU A 47 14.22 3.23 12.60
N THR A 48 13.62 2.40 11.74
CA THR A 48 12.58 2.84 10.79
C THR A 48 11.21 2.97 11.47
N ASP A 49 10.82 4.20 11.78
CA ASP A 49 9.55 4.49 12.47
C ASP A 49 8.44 4.94 11.52
N CYS A 50 8.79 5.31 10.29
CA CYS A 50 7.84 5.77 9.28
C CYS A 50 8.17 5.24 7.88
N ILE A 51 7.15 4.86 7.13
CA ILE A 51 7.21 4.53 5.71
C ILE A 51 6.22 5.42 4.99
N ILE A 52 6.71 6.25 4.07
CA ILE A 52 5.91 7.06 3.15
C ILE A 52 5.89 6.31 1.81
N ILE A 53 4.71 6.00 1.30
CA ILE A 53 4.51 5.24 0.07
C ILE A 53 3.80 6.13 -0.93
N ASN A 54 4.28 6.21 -2.15
CA ASN A 54 3.58 6.85 -3.27
C ASN A 54 3.26 5.78 -4.33
N PRO A 55 2.18 4.98 -4.13
CA PRO A 55 1.79 3.98 -5.11
C PRO A 55 1.15 4.66 -6.31
N ASP A 56 1.61 4.34 -7.53
CA ASP A 56 0.87 4.70 -8.73
C ASP A 56 -0.48 3.95 -8.75
N LYS A 57 -1.50 4.58 -9.34
CA LYS A 57 -2.79 3.97 -9.68
C LYS A 57 -2.60 2.65 -10.40
N SER A 58 -1.65 2.58 -11.34
CA SER A 58 -1.35 1.39 -12.13
C SER A 58 -0.56 0.32 -11.37
N ASP A 59 0.01 0.59 -10.20
CA ASP A 59 0.98 -0.33 -9.59
C ASP A 59 0.71 -0.67 -8.12
N PHE A 60 -0.44 -0.28 -7.57
CA PHE A 60 -0.72 -0.45 -6.15
C PHE A 60 -0.59 -1.91 -5.66
N LEU A 61 -0.84 -2.93 -6.49
CA LEU A 61 -0.68 -4.34 -6.09
C LEU A 61 0.78 -4.71 -5.85
N LYS A 62 1.71 -4.15 -6.64
CA LYS A 62 3.16 -4.32 -6.45
C LYS A 62 3.58 -3.81 -5.07
N TYR A 63 3.17 -2.60 -4.72
CA TYR A 63 3.42 -2.00 -3.41
C TYR A 63 2.70 -2.75 -2.28
N ALA A 64 1.46 -3.20 -2.51
CA ALA A 64 0.70 -3.92 -1.49
C ALA A 64 1.35 -5.26 -1.16
N ARG A 65 1.89 -5.96 -2.15
CA ARG A 65 2.69 -7.18 -1.94
C ARG A 65 3.90 -6.91 -1.06
N ILE A 66 4.64 -5.83 -1.32
CA ILE A 66 5.81 -5.43 -0.52
C ILE A 66 5.38 -5.20 0.94
N ILE A 67 4.36 -4.36 1.17
CA ILE A 67 3.91 -3.99 2.51
C ILE A 67 3.30 -5.17 3.28
N ARG A 68 2.58 -6.08 2.61
CA ARG A 68 2.03 -7.27 3.25
C ARG A 68 3.10 -8.27 3.67
N ASN A 69 4.20 -8.34 2.94
CA ASN A 69 5.32 -9.25 3.22
C ASN A 69 6.35 -8.65 4.19
N MET A 70 6.30 -7.35 4.47
CA MET A 70 7.18 -6.71 5.44
C MET A 70 6.82 -7.08 6.88
N ALA A 71 7.85 -7.47 7.63
CA ALA A 71 7.81 -7.53 9.09
C ALA A 71 7.92 -6.11 9.68
N LEU A 72 6.78 -5.42 9.74
CA LEU A 72 6.70 -4.07 10.32
C LEU A 72 6.47 -4.15 11.83
N ARG A 73 7.13 -3.26 12.58
CA ARG A 73 6.84 -3.10 14.00
C ARG A 73 5.44 -2.51 14.17
N PRO A 74 4.71 -2.85 15.24
CA PRO A 74 3.38 -2.27 15.51
C PRO A 74 3.38 -0.73 15.57
N VAL A 75 4.51 -0.14 15.95
CA VAL A 75 4.69 1.32 16.05
C VAL A 75 5.04 2.00 14.73
N THR A 76 5.42 1.24 13.69
CA THR A 76 5.82 1.80 12.40
C THR A 76 4.59 2.42 11.71
N LYS A 77 4.68 3.72 11.42
CA LYS A 77 3.62 4.45 10.72
C LYS A 77 3.75 4.26 9.23
N ILE A 78 2.64 3.93 8.58
CA ILE A 78 2.57 3.86 7.12
C ILE A 78 1.74 5.05 6.63
N ILE A 79 2.37 5.95 5.89
CA ILE A 79 1.76 7.10 5.24
C ILE A 79 1.66 6.79 3.74
N VAL A 80 0.52 7.06 3.14
CA VAL A 80 0.27 6.81 1.72
C VAL A 80 -0.03 8.13 1.05
N LEU A 81 0.89 8.60 0.21
CA LEU A 81 0.78 9.76 -0.65
C LEU A 81 0.06 9.35 -1.94
N ALA A 82 -1.24 9.66 -2.06
CA ALA A 82 -2.06 9.29 -3.20
C ALA A 82 -3.33 10.16 -3.27
N ASP A 83 -4.19 9.93 -4.26
CA ASP A 83 -5.58 10.37 -4.20
C ASP A 83 -6.42 9.46 -3.28
N GLU A 84 -7.61 9.95 -2.90
CA GLU A 84 -8.51 9.29 -1.95
C GLU A 84 -8.97 7.89 -2.41
N ALA A 85 -9.22 7.70 -3.71
CA ALA A 85 -9.70 6.44 -4.25
C ALA A 85 -8.58 5.38 -4.26
N THR A 86 -7.38 5.78 -4.69
CA THR A 86 -6.17 4.94 -4.63
C THR A 86 -5.83 4.55 -3.21
N PHE A 87 -5.90 5.50 -2.26
CA PHE A 87 -5.68 5.24 -0.84
C PHE A 87 -6.65 4.18 -0.29
N ALA A 88 -7.95 4.35 -0.52
CA ALA A 88 -8.97 3.44 0.01
C ALA A 88 -8.79 2.01 -0.49
N ILE A 89 -8.49 1.85 -1.79
CA ILE A 89 -8.20 0.54 -2.40
C ILE A 89 -6.92 -0.04 -1.79
N PHE A 90 -5.84 0.75 -1.73
CA PHE A 90 -4.55 0.29 -1.23
C PHE A 90 -4.61 -0.16 0.23
N GLN A 91 -5.28 0.62 1.09
CA GLN A 91 -5.48 0.28 2.51
C GLN A 91 -6.28 -1.01 2.68
N THR A 92 -7.36 -1.17 1.90
CA THR A 92 -8.21 -2.39 1.87
C THR A 92 -7.41 -3.62 1.46
N VAL A 93 -6.59 -3.48 0.42
CA VAL A 93 -5.76 -4.55 -0.14
C VAL A 93 -4.62 -4.91 0.80
N CYS A 94 -4.00 -3.95 1.47
CA CYS A 94 -2.94 -4.23 2.44
C CYS A 94 -3.50 -4.81 3.75
N GLY A 95 -4.74 -4.47 4.11
CA GLY A 95 -5.37 -4.94 5.34
C GLY A 95 -4.76 -4.35 6.62
N LYS A 96 -4.06 -3.21 6.52
CA LYS A 96 -3.39 -2.52 7.64
C LYS A 96 -3.96 -1.11 7.80
N ASN A 97 -3.96 -0.60 9.03
CA ASN A 97 -4.28 0.81 9.26
C ASN A 97 -3.13 1.66 8.71
N MET A 98 -3.46 2.64 7.88
CA MET A 98 -2.52 3.52 7.22
C MET A 98 -3.00 4.96 7.36
N GLN A 99 -2.10 5.91 7.14
CA GLN A 99 -2.38 7.34 7.20
C GLN A 99 -2.45 7.87 5.77
N PHE A 100 -3.51 8.61 5.48
CA PHE A 100 -3.68 9.24 4.17
C PHE A 100 -2.90 10.55 4.11
N LEU A 101 -2.18 10.76 3.02
CA LEU A 101 -1.59 12.02 2.64
C LEU A 101 -2.07 12.34 1.22
N ASP A 102 -2.89 13.39 1.11
CA ASP A 102 -3.45 13.77 -0.17
C ASP A 102 -2.38 14.43 -1.05
N GLN A 103 -2.12 13.81 -2.20
CA GLN A 103 -1.09 14.25 -3.14
C GLN A 103 -1.43 15.58 -3.84
N ASP A 104 -2.70 15.96 -3.86
CA ASP A 104 -3.17 17.17 -4.54
C ASP A 104 -3.20 18.39 -3.60
N THR A 105 -2.77 18.24 -2.34
CA THR A 105 -2.70 19.33 -1.36
C THR A 105 -1.48 20.24 -1.55
N SER A 106 -1.54 21.45 -0.98
CA SER A 106 -0.40 22.36 -0.98
C SER A 106 0.76 21.80 -0.14
N LEU A 107 1.99 22.22 -0.46
CA LEU A 107 3.19 21.77 0.25
C LEU A 107 3.14 22.08 1.75
N ASP A 108 2.57 23.23 2.14
CA ASP A 108 2.39 23.60 3.54
C ASP A 108 1.42 22.66 4.27
N GLN A 109 0.30 22.31 3.63
CA GLN A 109 -0.67 21.37 4.18
C GLN A 109 -0.10 19.95 4.28
N LEU A 110 0.71 19.55 3.30
CA LEU A 110 1.44 18.29 3.30
C LEU A 110 2.39 18.23 4.51
N LEU A 111 3.21 19.26 4.73
CA LEU A 111 4.13 19.34 5.85
C LEU A 111 3.40 19.30 7.20
N GLN A 112 2.33 20.09 7.34
CA GLN A 112 1.51 20.10 8.55
C GLN A 112 0.89 18.71 8.83
N THR A 113 0.43 18.03 7.78
CA THR A 113 -0.17 16.70 7.90
C THR A 113 0.86 15.65 8.31
N VAL A 114 2.04 15.62 7.68
CA VAL A 114 3.13 14.71 8.05
C VAL A 114 3.63 14.99 9.47
N THR A 115 3.74 16.27 9.85
CA THR A 115 4.11 16.68 11.22
C THR A 115 3.11 16.13 12.24
N ARG A 116 1.81 16.32 11.99
CA ARG A 116 0.73 15.83 12.87
C ARG A 116 0.74 14.31 13.00
N ILE A 117 0.88 13.59 11.89
CA ILE A 117 0.98 12.12 11.87
C ILE A 117 2.17 11.69 12.70
N THR A 118 3.35 12.28 12.48
CA THR A 118 4.61 11.88 13.11
C THR A 118 4.59 12.16 14.62
N GLN A 119 3.98 13.26 15.05
CA GLN A 119 3.86 13.64 16.46
C GLN A 119 2.74 12.89 17.24
N ASN A 120 2.03 11.93 16.63
CA ASN A 120 0.91 11.22 17.26
C ASN A 120 -0.21 12.14 17.80
N LYS A 121 -0.29 13.39 17.31
CA LYS A 121 -1.40 14.27 17.66
C LYS A 121 -2.65 13.69 17.00
N LYS A 122 -3.67 13.35 17.81
CA LYS A 122 -4.93 12.70 17.39
C LYS A 122 -5.37 13.21 16.01
N GLN A 123 -5.31 12.34 15.00
CA GLN A 123 -6.01 12.60 13.75
C GLN A 123 -7.49 12.27 13.93
N GLN A 124 -8.35 13.11 13.36
CA GLN A 124 -9.80 12.95 13.27
C GLN A 124 -10.25 12.02 12.12
N SER A 125 -9.34 11.43 11.34
CA SER A 125 -9.71 10.57 10.22
C SER A 125 -8.70 9.45 9.96
N ILE A 126 -8.56 8.54 10.92
CA ILE A 126 -8.36 7.15 10.48
C ILE A 126 -9.64 6.85 9.69
N LYS A 127 -9.58 6.83 8.36
CA LYS A 127 -10.62 6.12 7.62
C LYS A 127 -10.54 4.70 8.12
N GLU A 128 -11.49 4.35 8.99
CA GLU A 128 -11.50 3.07 9.64
C GLU A 128 -11.51 2.02 8.55
N LEU A 129 -10.62 1.05 8.69
CA LEU A 129 -10.50 -0.03 7.74
C LEU A 129 -11.71 -0.97 7.94
N HIS A 130 -12.85 -0.60 7.34
CA HIS A 130 -14.12 -1.32 7.48
C HIS A 130 -14.08 -2.69 6.82
N THR A 131 -13.29 -2.85 5.75
CA THR A 131 -13.13 -4.13 5.05
C THR A 131 -11.68 -4.43 4.76
N LYS A 132 -11.28 -5.70 4.86
CA LYS A 132 -9.88 -6.14 4.68
C LYS A 132 -9.82 -7.31 3.72
N ILE A 133 -8.86 -7.27 2.80
CA ILE A 133 -8.49 -8.45 2.01
C ILE A 133 -7.69 -9.41 2.92
N THR A 134 -8.23 -10.60 3.13
CA THR A 134 -7.56 -11.70 3.86
C THR A 134 -6.33 -12.22 3.11
N ALA A 135 -5.47 -13.00 3.76
CA ALA A 135 -4.30 -13.59 3.09
C ALA A 135 -4.70 -14.49 1.91
N ASN A 136 -5.73 -15.32 2.07
CA ASN A 136 -6.22 -16.20 1.00
C ASN A 136 -6.79 -15.38 -0.18
N GLU A 137 -7.60 -14.36 0.10
CA GLU A 137 -8.12 -13.47 -0.94
C GLU A 137 -6.99 -12.70 -1.65
N PHE A 138 -5.96 -12.26 -0.93
CA PHE A 138 -4.80 -11.62 -1.53
C PHE A 138 -4.05 -12.56 -2.47
N ASN A 139 -3.81 -13.81 -2.05
CA ASN A 139 -3.17 -14.82 -2.89
C ASN A 139 -3.96 -15.10 -4.17
N VAL A 140 -5.28 -15.29 -4.05
CA VAL A 140 -6.17 -15.46 -5.20
C VAL A 140 -6.13 -14.24 -6.12
N MET A 141 -6.21 -13.03 -5.56
CA MET A 141 -6.11 -11.78 -6.31
C MET A 141 -4.79 -11.69 -7.08
N MET A 142 -3.67 -12.02 -6.45
CA MET A 142 -2.35 -12.03 -7.11
C MET A 142 -2.23 -13.08 -8.21
N MET A 143 -2.89 -14.25 -8.10
CA MET A 143 -2.90 -15.24 -9.18
C MET A 143 -3.83 -14.82 -10.34
N LEU A 144 -5.00 -14.25 -10.03
CA LEU A 144 -5.91 -13.72 -11.04
C LEU A 144 -5.26 -12.59 -11.84
N ALA A 145 -4.51 -11.71 -11.17
CA ALA A 145 -3.82 -10.60 -11.81
C ALA A 145 -2.70 -11.06 -12.76
N ARG A 146 -2.11 -12.24 -12.51
CA ARG A 146 -1.19 -12.94 -13.43
C ARG A 146 -1.91 -13.70 -14.55
N GLY A 147 -3.23 -13.57 -14.66
CA GLY A 147 -3.98 -14.19 -15.74
C GLY A 147 -4.49 -15.61 -15.45
N TRP A 148 -4.29 -16.17 -14.26
CA TRP A 148 -4.70 -17.54 -13.96
C TRP A 148 -6.22 -17.71 -13.98
N SER A 149 -6.69 -18.89 -14.39
CA SER A 149 -8.10 -19.30 -14.32
C SER A 149 -8.48 -19.77 -12.92
N LEU A 150 -9.79 -19.87 -12.65
CA LEU A 150 -10.28 -20.42 -11.38
C LEU A 150 -9.84 -21.88 -11.17
N THR A 151 -9.84 -22.68 -12.25
CA THR A 151 -9.39 -24.08 -12.27
C THR A 151 -7.90 -24.19 -11.89
N GLN A 152 -7.04 -23.35 -12.48
CA GLN A 152 -5.60 -23.30 -12.18
C GLN A 152 -5.34 -22.90 -10.73
N ILE A 153 -6.04 -21.87 -10.25
CA ILE A 153 -5.91 -21.40 -8.86
C ILE A 153 -6.40 -22.45 -7.88
N ALA A 154 -7.51 -23.12 -8.18
CA ALA A 154 -8.07 -24.20 -7.37
C ALA A 154 -7.06 -25.35 -7.21
N GLY A 155 -6.48 -25.81 -8.31
CA GLY A 155 -5.43 -26.83 -8.30
C GLY A 155 -4.20 -26.42 -7.49
N ALA A 156 -3.65 -25.23 -7.75
CA ALA A 156 -2.45 -24.75 -7.06
C ALA A 156 -2.67 -24.43 -5.57
N SER A 157 -3.87 -24.02 -5.19
CA SER A 157 -4.21 -23.69 -3.80
C SER A 157 -4.77 -24.88 -3.02
N GLN A 158 -4.92 -26.05 -3.65
CA GLN A 158 -5.59 -27.24 -3.10
C GLN A 158 -6.98 -26.90 -2.52
N LYS A 159 -7.78 -26.15 -3.29
CA LYS A 159 -9.14 -25.72 -2.91
C LYS A 159 -10.11 -26.00 -4.05
N SER A 160 -11.40 -26.11 -3.74
CA SER A 160 -12.43 -26.25 -4.78
C SER A 160 -12.57 -24.96 -5.60
N GLU A 161 -12.95 -25.09 -6.87
CA GLU A 161 -13.27 -23.94 -7.72
C GLU A 161 -14.37 -23.06 -7.13
N LYS A 162 -15.35 -23.67 -6.45
CA LYS A 162 -16.41 -22.94 -5.73
C LYS A 162 -15.83 -22.03 -4.65
N THR A 163 -14.83 -22.49 -3.90
CA THR A 163 -14.13 -21.70 -2.89
C THR A 163 -13.35 -20.54 -3.52
N ILE A 164 -12.63 -20.79 -4.62
CA ILE A 164 -11.90 -19.73 -5.33
C ILE A 164 -12.88 -18.70 -5.92
N GLY A 165 -14.02 -19.15 -6.47
CA GLY A 165 -15.11 -18.29 -6.94
C GLY A 165 -15.67 -17.40 -5.82
N ALA A 166 -15.86 -17.96 -4.62
CA ALA A 166 -16.28 -17.19 -3.44
C ALA A 166 -15.24 -16.14 -3.04
N TYR A 167 -13.94 -16.47 -3.04
CA TYR A 167 -12.88 -15.49 -2.81
C TYR A 167 -12.90 -14.37 -3.86
N LYS A 168 -13.04 -14.69 -5.14
CA LYS A 168 -13.15 -13.71 -6.23
C LYS A 168 -14.32 -12.74 -6.00
N SER A 169 -15.50 -13.26 -5.66
CA SER A 169 -16.68 -12.46 -5.34
C SER A 169 -16.46 -11.55 -4.13
N ASN A 170 -15.81 -12.05 -3.08
CA ASN A 170 -15.50 -11.26 -1.90
C ASN A 170 -14.48 -10.15 -2.18
N ILE A 171 -13.44 -10.44 -2.96
CA ILE A 171 -12.48 -9.42 -3.40
C ILE A 171 -13.20 -8.31 -4.16
N ALA A 172 -14.03 -8.66 -5.15
CA ALA A 172 -14.79 -7.68 -5.93
C ALA A 172 -15.64 -6.77 -5.04
N ARG A 173 -16.40 -7.36 -4.12
CA ARG A 173 -17.23 -6.63 -3.15
C ARG A 173 -16.41 -5.68 -2.27
N LYS A 174 -15.28 -6.15 -1.73
CA LYS A 174 -14.40 -5.34 -0.85
C LYS A 174 -13.73 -4.18 -1.59
N LEU A 175 -13.45 -4.35 -2.89
CA LEU A 175 -12.90 -3.29 -3.74
C LEU A 175 -13.97 -2.36 -4.33
N GLY A 176 -15.25 -2.58 -4.05
CA GLY A 176 -16.35 -1.83 -4.67
C GLY A 176 -16.42 -2.03 -6.19
N LYS A 177 -16.02 -3.20 -6.69
CA LYS A 177 -15.98 -3.55 -8.12
C LYS A 177 -16.91 -4.71 -8.46
N ASN A 178 -17.25 -4.83 -9.74
CA ASN A 178 -18.02 -5.95 -10.25
C ASN A 178 -17.13 -7.19 -10.49
N ASN A 179 -17.63 -8.37 -10.07
CA ASN A 179 -16.93 -9.64 -10.18
C ASN A 179 -16.55 -10.01 -11.63
N THR A 180 -17.42 -9.68 -12.59
CA THR A 180 -17.26 -10.05 -14.01
C THR A 180 -15.97 -9.50 -14.62
N ARG A 181 -15.56 -8.28 -14.22
CA ARG A 181 -14.37 -7.61 -14.77
C ARG A 181 -13.20 -7.58 -13.81
N LEU A 182 -13.31 -8.20 -12.63
CA LEU A 182 -12.28 -8.13 -11.60
C LEU A 182 -10.90 -8.53 -12.14
N LYS A 183 -10.82 -9.63 -12.91
CA LYS A 183 -9.56 -10.10 -13.53
C LYS A 183 -8.91 -9.03 -14.41
N TYR A 184 -9.71 -8.34 -15.23
CA TYR A 184 -9.22 -7.25 -16.08
C TYR A 184 -8.81 -6.06 -15.23
N THR A 185 -9.64 -5.65 -14.27
CA THR A 185 -9.32 -4.53 -13.38
C THR A 185 -8.00 -4.78 -12.65
N ILE A 186 -7.77 -5.98 -12.11
CA ILE A 186 -6.55 -6.27 -11.34
C ILE A 186 -5.31 -6.61 -12.19
N SER A 187 -5.48 -7.07 -13.42
CA SER A 187 -4.35 -7.36 -14.34
C SER A 187 -3.69 -6.10 -14.87
N HIS A 188 -4.40 -4.97 -14.94
CA HIS A 188 -3.77 -3.67 -15.20
C HIS A 188 -2.79 -3.27 -14.09
N TYR A 189 -2.80 -3.96 -12.94
CA TYR A 189 -1.95 -3.68 -11.79
C TYR A 189 -0.82 -4.68 -11.57
N SER A 190 -0.52 -5.54 -12.54
CA SER A 190 0.47 -6.62 -12.41
C SER A 190 1.51 -6.65 -13.52
N GLN A 191 1.67 -5.55 -14.28
CA GLN A 191 2.81 -5.46 -15.18
C GLN A 191 4.11 -5.34 -14.37
N PRO A 192 5.17 -6.06 -14.78
CA PRO A 192 6.43 -6.16 -14.04
C PRO A 192 7.14 -4.81 -13.89
#